data_AF-A0A193BZG3-F1
#
_entry.id   AF-A0A193BZG3-F1
#
_cell.length_a   1.000
_cell.length_b   1.000
_cell.length_c   1.000
_cell.angle_alpha   90.00
_cell.angle_beta   90.00
_cell.angle_gamma   90.00
#
_symmetry.space_group_name_H-M   'P 1'
#
loop_
_entity.id
_entity.type
_entity.pdbx_description
1 polymer ?
#
loop_
_entity_poly.entity_id
_entity_poly.type
_entity_poly.pdbx_seq_one_letter_code
_entity_poly.pdbx_strand_id
1 'polypeptide(L)'
;MAEEPVPHPLDPPKRPQGRGEATGSHRIVGKKAPRRRIAKWPIACLVLVVLVAIGVFGWNWADGELNTRAEAQAKACSAGDTPMRVVVTPSIEKPVRAAAERWNNAATVVRDHCVIIQIDALPSAAVLDGLVGRTNLDSIGGLPAAWIPESSYWVTELNTAKPELVGSPAQSVATARSADYPLVGLAGKTIDEVQMRASQTFRQFLQQPAQQADFAAAGIKAT
;
A
#
# COMPACT_ATOMS: atom_id res chain seq x y z
N MET A 1 2.95 37.94 -130.33
CA MET A 1 4.30 37.70 -130.91
C MET A 1 5.25 37.86 -129.73
N ALA A 2 5.51 36.81 -128.93
CA ALA A 2 6.12 35.50 -129.27
C ALA A 2 7.62 35.67 -129.61
N GLU A 3 8.58 34.90 -129.08
CA GLU A 3 8.52 33.83 -128.05
C GLU A 3 9.89 33.77 -127.34
N GLU A 4 9.95 33.25 -126.10
CA GLU A 4 11.21 33.06 -125.36
C GLU A 4 11.90 31.72 -125.72
N PRO A 5 13.21 31.69 -126.05
CA PRO A 5 13.94 30.45 -126.35
C PRO A 5 14.43 29.73 -125.08
N VAL A 6 14.11 28.44 -124.98
CA VAL A 6 14.30 27.60 -123.78
C VAL A 6 15.77 27.16 -123.57
N PRO A 7 16.28 27.05 -122.31
CA PRO A 7 17.66 26.63 -122.03
C PRO A 7 18.03 25.19 -122.46
N HIS A 8 19.32 24.98 -122.72
CA HIS A 8 19.89 23.73 -123.21
C HIS A 8 20.04 22.66 -122.09
N PRO A 9 19.81 21.36 -122.37
CA PRO A 9 20.10 20.28 -121.40
C PRO A 9 21.56 19.81 -121.50
N LEU A 10 22.28 19.78 -120.36
CA LEU A 10 23.34 18.84 -119.94
C LEU A 10 24.33 19.50 -118.95
N ASP A 11 24.05 19.46 -117.63
CA ASP A 11 25.07 19.69 -116.58
C ASP A 11 24.60 19.24 -115.16
N PRO A 12 25.26 18.25 -114.52
CA PRO A 12 25.10 17.88 -113.10
C PRO A 12 26.41 18.07 -112.29
N PRO A 13 26.46 17.93 -110.93
CA PRO A 13 25.45 17.42 -109.99
C PRO A 13 25.02 18.52 -108.97
N LYS A 14 25.08 18.51 -107.61
CA LYS A 14 25.55 17.61 -106.52
C LYS A 14 24.88 18.01 -105.17
N ARG A 15 25.23 17.33 -104.06
CA ARG A 15 24.89 17.68 -102.66
C ARG A 15 26.11 17.44 -101.73
N PRO A 16 26.08 17.95 -100.49
CA PRO A 16 26.03 17.04 -99.33
C PRO A 16 24.88 17.35 -98.36
N GLN A 17 24.57 16.39 -97.49
CA GLN A 17 23.67 16.57 -96.34
C GLN A 17 24.49 16.74 -95.04
N GLY A 18 24.04 17.60 -94.13
CA GLY A 18 24.52 17.65 -92.75
C GLY A 18 23.46 17.11 -91.79
N ARG A 19 23.74 15.99 -91.13
CA ARG A 19 22.96 15.47 -89.99
C ARG A 19 23.82 15.62 -88.74
N GLY A 20 23.31 16.30 -87.71
CA GLY A 20 23.88 16.34 -86.37
C GLY A 20 22.84 15.89 -85.36
N GLU A 21 23.25 15.07 -84.40
CA GLU A 21 22.34 14.40 -83.46
C GLU A 21 21.96 15.28 -82.26
N ALA A 22 20.86 14.91 -81.60
CA ALA A 22 20.36 15.59 -80.41
C ALA A 22 20.42 14.66 -79.18
N THR A 23 21.25 15.02 -78.19
CA THR A 23 21.23 14.34 -76.88
C THR A 23 21.61 15.24 -75.71
N GLY A 24 20.72 15.31 -74.72
CA GLY A 24 21.00 15.46 -73.28
C GLY A 24 21.97 16.54 -72.77
N SER A 25 21.43 17.64 -72.24
CA SER A 25 22.09 18.36 -71.13
C SER A 25 21.09 19.07 -70.20
N HIS A 26 20.64 18.36 -69.16
CA HIS A 26 19.85 18.96 -68.08
C HIS A 26 20.81 19.64 -67.09
N ARG A 27 21.24 20.88 -67.38
CA ARG A 27 22.21 21.58 -66.54
C ARG A 27 21.59 22.00 -65.21
N ILE A 28 21.74 21.16 -64.18
CA ILE A 28 21.43 21.50 -62.79
C ILE A 28 22.27 22.71 -62.40
N VAL A 29 21.64 23.88 -62.29
CA VAL A 29 22.31 25.11 -61.86
C VAL A 29 22.56 25.01 -60.36
N GLY A 30 23.81 24.71 -60.00
CA GLY A 30 24.27 24.58 -58.62
C GLY A 30 24.19 25.90 -57.85
N LYS A 31 23.00 26.25 -57.35
CA LYS A 31 22.85 27.25 -56.30
C LYS A 31 23.55 26.74 -55.04
N LYS A 32 24.42 27.59 -54.47
CA LYS A 32 25.32 27.26 -53.34
C LYS A 32 24.62 26.42 -52.28
N ALA A 33 25.21 25.29 -51.91
CA ALA A 33 24.66 24.41 -50.89
C ALA A 33 24.34 25.20 -49.61
N PRO A 34 23.09 25.20 -49.11
CA PRO A 34 22.77 25.88 -47.86
C PRO A 34 23.58 25.22 -46.74
N ARG A 35 24.25 26.02 -45.92
CA ARG A 35 24.83 25.52 -44.67
C ARG A 35 23.70 24.89 -43.86
N ARG A 36 23.65 23.54 -43.80
CA ARG A 36 22.62 22.77 -43.12
C ARG A 36 22.75 23.01 -41.60
N ARG A 37 22.25 24.17 -41.15
CA ARG A 37 21.93 24.40 -39.74
C ARG A 37 20.97 23.28 -39.36
N ILE A 38 21.50 22.27 -38.67
CA ILE A 38 20.70 21.21 -38.06
C ILE A 38 19.64 21.93 -37.25
N ALA A 39 18.36 21.70 -37.57
CA ALA A 39 17.27 22.30 -36.82
C ALA A 39 17.47 21.91 -35.35
N LYS A 40 17.35 22.87 -34.43
CA LYS A 40 17.44 22.55 -32.99
C LYS A 40 16.24 21.73 -32.50
N TRP A 41 15.18 21.68 -33.29
CA TRP A 41 13.93 20.97 -33.03
C TRP A 41 14.09 19.47 -32.72
N PRO A 42 14.73 18.61 -33.56
CA PRO A 42 14.99 17.20 -33.22
C PRO A 42 15.81 17.01 -31.94
N ILE A 43 16.70 17.94 -31.58
CA ILE A 43 17.44 17.89 -30.31
C ILE A 43 16.50 18.19 -29.14
N ALA A 44 15.64 19.21 -29.27
CA ALA A 44 14.60 19.51 -28.28
C ALA A 44 13.60 18.35 -28.12
N CYS A 45 13.19 17.70 -29.21
CA CYS A 45 12.34 16.51 -29.18
C CYS A 45 13.03 15.32 -28.50
N LEU A 46 14.31 15.06 -28.78
CA LEU A 46 15.08 14.02 -28.09
C LEU A 46 15.22 14.31 -26.59
N VAL A 47 15.52 15.55 -26.20
CA VAL A 47 15.59 15.94 -24.78
C VAL A 47 14.22 15.79 -24.11
N LEU A 48 13.12 16.17 -24.78
CA LEU A 48 11.76 15.97 -24.26
C LEU A 48 11.45 14.48 -24.06
N VAL A 49 11.73 13.63 -25.05
CA VAL A 49 11.51 12.17 -24.96
C VAL A 49 12.37 11.54 -23.87
N VAL A 50 13.62 11.96 -23.71
CA VAL A 50 14.51 11.49 -22.63
C VAL A 50 14.00 11.94 -21.26
N LEU A 51 13.54 13.18 -21.11
CA LEU A 51 12.96 13.67 -19.84
C LEU A 51 11.66 12.93 -19.49
N VAL A 52 10.78 12.68 -20.46
CA VAL A 52 9.57 11.87 -20.25
C VAL A 52 9.93 10.43 -19.91
N ALA A 53 10.90 9.82 -20.59
CA ALA A 53 11.36 8.47 -20.29
C ALA A 53 11.96 8.36 -18.88
N ILE A 54 12.77 9.32 -18.45
CA ILE A 54 13.32 9.39 -17.09
C ILE A 54 12.20 9.59 -16.06
N GLY A 55 11.22 10.46 -16.34
CA GLY A 55 10.07 10.67 -15.47
C GLY A 55 9.21 9.41 -15.30
N VAL A 56 8.86 8.74 -16.39
CA VAL A 56 8.08 7.48 -16.38
C VAL A 56 8.88 6.35 -15.72
N PHE A 57 10.17 6.20 -16.02
CA PHE A 57 10.98 5.12 -15.45
C PHE A 57 11.27 5.34 -13.95
N GLY A 58 11.52 6.59 -13.54
CA GLY A 58 11.67 6.97 -12.14
C GLY A 58 10.38 6.79 -11.34
N TRP A 59 9.24 7.16 -11.93
CA TRP A 59 7.92 6.90 -11.32
C TRP A 59 7.65 5.40 -11.19
N ASN A 60 7.84 4.62 -12.26
CA ASN A 60 7.62 3.17 -12.27
C ASN A 60 8.57 2.41 -11.32
N TRP A 61 9.76 2.94 -11.05
CA TRP A 61 10.68 2.40 -10.04
C TRP A 61 10.23 2.74 -8.61
N ALA A 62 9.73 3.97 -8.37
CA ALA A 62 9.17 4.36 -7.07
C ALA A 62 7.86 3.61 -6.75
N ASP A 63 6.96 3.47 -7.73
CA ASP A 63 5.76 2.62 -7.65
C ASP A 63 6.12 1.16 -7.35
N GLY A 64 7.25 0.65 -7.86
CA GLY A 64 7.68 -0.73 -7.62
C GLY A 64 7.89 -1.06 -6.14
N GLU A 65 8.49 -0.16 -5.36
CA GLU A 65 8.71 -0.37 -3.92
C GLU A 65 7.47 -0.04 -3.07
N LEU A 66 6.62 0.90 -3.51
CA LEU A 66 5.43 1.32 -2.79
C LEU A 66 4.22 0.39 -3.03
N ASN A 67 3.93 0.04 -4.29
CA ASN A 67 2.76 -0.79 -4.64
C ASN A 67 2.96 -2.26 -4.29
N THR A 68 4.21 -2.77 -4.24
CA THR A 68 4.50 -4.12 -3.70
C THR A 68 4.03 -4.26 -2.24
N ARG A 69 3.94 -3.16 -1.49
CA ARG A 69 3.42 -3.13 -0.12
C ARG A 69 1.89 -2.99 -0.07
N ALA A 70 1.30 -2.23 -1.00
CA ALA A 70 -0.15 -2.03 -1.09
C ALA A 70 -0.90 -3.25 -1.67
N GLU A 71 -0.40 -3.85 -2.76
CA GLU A 71 -1.08 -4.99 -3.40
C GLU A 71 -0.94 -6.30 -2.60
N ALA A 72 0.12 -6.43 -1.80
CA ALA A 72 0.27 -7.55 -0.85
C ALA A 72 -0.79 -7.54 0.26
N GLN A 73 -1.32 -6.36 0.62
CA GLN A 73 -2.37 -6.23 1.64
C GLN A 73 -3.73 -6.72 1.12
N ALA A 74 -3.99 -6.61 -0.18
CA ALA A 74 -5.28 -6.95 -0.81
C ALA A 74 -5.59 -8.47 -0.90
N LYS A 75 -4.76 -9.35 -0.32
CA LYS A 75 -4.92 -10.82 -0.37
C LYS A 75 -4.75 -11.53 0.98
N ALA A 76 -4.65 -10.79 2.08
CA ALA A 76 -4.11 -11.33 3.32
C ALA A 76 -5.15 -12.03 4.23
N CYS A 77 -6.44 -11.68 4.13
CA CYS A 77 -7.52 -12.18 4.98
C CYS A 77 -8.55 -13.00 4.20
N SER A 78 -8.15 -14.20 3.76
CA SER A 78 -8.97 -15.07 2.88
C SER A 78 -10.25 -15.61 3.51
N ALA A 79 -10.39 -15.57 4.84
CA ALA A 79 -11.60 -15.96 5.56
C ALA A 79 -12.44 -14.75 6.05
N GLY A 80 -11.97 -13.51 5.82
CA GLY A 80 -12.67 -12.27 6.16
C GLY A 80 -12.33 -11.69 7.54
N ASP A 81 -13.18 -10.80 8.02
CA ASP A 81 -12.98 -10.03 9.25
C ASP A 81 -13.62 -10.73 10.46
N THR A 82 -12.86 -10.87 11.56
CA THR A 82 -13.35 -11.42 12.84
C THR A 82 -13.25 -10.35 13.92
N PRO A 83 -14.36 -9.90 14.53
CA PRO A 83 -14.29 -9.00 15.67
C PRO A 83 -13.74 -9.73 16.90
N MET A 84 -12.84 -9.08 17.63
CA MET A 84 -12.35 -9.55 18.93
C MET A 84 -12.53 -8.44 19.97
N ARG A 85 -13.43 -8.66 20.93
CA ARG A 85 -13.65 -7.74 22.05
C ARG A 85 -12.60 -7.91 23.13
N VAL A 86 -12.03 -6.79 23.56
CA VAL A 86 -11.06 -6.67 24.65
C VAL A 86 -11.60 -5.63 25.64
N VAL A 87 -11.90 -6.06 26.86
CA VAL A 87 -12.35 -5.15 27.92
C VAL A 87 -11.13 -4.64 28.69
N VAL A 88 -11.10 -3.35 28.99
CA VAL A 88 -9.99 -2.70 29.70
C VAL A 88 -10.48 -1.88 30.89
N THR A 89 -9.63 -1.71 31.90
CA THR A 89 -9.84 -0.70 32.93
C THR A 89 -9.80 0.72 32.33
N PRO A 90 -10.64 1.68 32.75
CA PRO A 90 -10.68 3.03 32.16
C PRO A 90 -9.36 3.82 32.28
N SER A 91 -8.49 3.48 33.24
CA SER A 91 -7.19 4.13 33.44
C SER A 91 -6.22 3.96 32.27
N ILE A 92 -6.38 2.90 31.46
CA ILE A 92 -5.53 2.60 30.30
C ILE A 92 -6.27 2.68 28.96
N GLU A 93 -7.53 3.09 28.96
CA GLU A 93 -8.38 3.06 27.75
C GLU A 93 -7.70 3.79 26.58
N LYS A 94 -7.19 5.00 26.80
CA LYS A 94 -6.63 5.85 25.72
C LYS A 94 -5.45 5.19 24.98
N PRO A 95 -4.35 4.77 25.64
CA PRO A 95 -3.24 4.10 24.93
C PRO A 95 -3.65 2.75 24.31
N VAL A 96 -4.52 1.96 24.96
CA VAL A 96 -4.98 0.68 24.37
C VAL A 96 -5.90 0.90 23.17
N ARG A 97 -6.75 1.94 23.19
CA ARG A 97 -7.63 2.31 22.07
C ARG A 97 -6.83 2.82 20.88
N ALA A 98 -5.82 3.68 21.10
CA ALA A 98 -4.89 4.12 20.06
C ALA A 98 -4.09 2.95 19.45
N ALA A 99 -3.72 1.96 20.27
CA ALA A 99 -3.10 0.73 19.78
C ALA A 99 -4.07 -0.15 18.97
N ALA A 100 -5.31 -0.33 19.41
CA ALA A 100 -6.34 -1.05 18.67
C ALA A 100 -6.64 -0.38 17.32
N GLU A 101 -6.72 0.95 17.26
CA GLU A 101 -6.85 1.71 16.01
C GLU A 101 -5.67 1.45 15.06
N ARG A 102 -4.42 1.47 15.56
CA ARG A 102 -3.24 1.12 14.74
C ARG A 102 -3.22 -0.33 14.27
N TRP A 103 -3.64 -1.29 15.10
CA TRP A 103 -3.78 -2.70 14.73
C TRP A 103 -4.82 -2.90 13.63
N ASN A 104 -5.99 -2.27 13.77
CA ASN A 104 -7.09 -2.35 12.82
C ASN A 104 -6.72 -1.71 11.48
N ASN A 105 -6.12 -0.51 11.51
CA ASN A 105 -5.63 0.19 10.31
C ASN A 105 -4.48 -0.56 9.59
N ALA A 106 -3.75 -1.43 10.30
CA ALA A 106 -2.72 -2.29 9.71
C ALA A 106 -3.27 -3.59 9.09
N ALA A 107 -4.59 -3.84 9.17
CA ALA A 107 -5.25 -5.06 8.69
C ALA A 107 -4.54 -6.35 9.19
N THR A 108 -4.24 -6.39 10.49
CA THR A 108 -3.34 -7.41 11.06
C THR A 108 -3.95 -8.82 10.98
N VAL A 109 -3.34 -9.66 10.14
CA VAL A 109 -3.79 -11.04 9.89
C VAL A 109 -3.44 -11.96 11.05
N VAL A 110 -4.41 -12.72 11.54
CA VAL A 110 -4.18 -13.86 12.42
C VAL A 110 -4.69 -15.12 11.71
N ARG A 111 -3.75 -15.97 11.28
CA ARG A 111 -3.95 -17.11 10.38
C ARG A 111 -4.41 -16.68 8.98
N ASP A 112 -5.72 -16.55 8.80
CA ASP A 112 -6.47 -16.35 7.57
C ASP A 112 -7.56 -15.28 7.71
N HIS A 113 -7.71 -14.71 8.92
CA HIS A 113 -8.71 -13.71 9.27
C HIS A 113 -8.06 -12.36 9.62
N CYS A 114 -8.75 -11.27 9.30
CA CYS A 114 -8.43 -9.91 9.74
C CYS A 114 -9.09 -9.70 11.10
N VAL A 115 -8.30 -9.61 12.18
CA VAL A 115 -8.90 -9.50 13.52
C VAL A 115 -9.15 -8.05 13.88
N ILE A 116 -10.42 -7.67 14.02
CA ILE A 116 -10.85 -6.30 14.31
C ILE A 116 -11.01 -6.14 15.83
N ILE A 117 -10.08 -5.41 16.44
CA ILE A 117 -10.04 -5.17 17.88
C ILE A 117 -11.11 -4.16 18.28
N GLN A 118 -11.97 -4.54 19.22
CA GLN A 118 -13.00 -3.68 19.82
C GLN A 118 -12.66 -3.47 21.29
N ILE A 119 -12.41 -2.21 21.69
CA ILE A 119 -12.05 -1.83 23.07
C ILE A 119 -13.24 -1.25 23.82
N ASP A 120 -13.60 -1.87 24.93
CA ASP A 120 -14.61 -1.39 25.88
C ASP A 120 -13.96 -1.06 27.23
N ALA A 121 -14.25 0.12 27.78
CA ALA A 121 -13.72 0.53 29.09
C ALA A 121 -14.73 0.26 30.21
N LEU A 122 -14.39 -0.64 31.13
CA LEU A 122 -15.27 -1.05 32.25
C LEU A 122 -14.46 -1.21 33.55
N PRO A 123 -14.99 -0.76 34.71
CA PRO A 123 -14.30 -0.93 35.99
C PRO A 123 -14.00 -2.41 36.29
N SER A 124 -12.76 -2.72 36.68
CA SER A 124 -12.29 -4.11 36.89
C SER A 124 -13.21 -4.94 37.79
N ALA A 125 -13.83 -4.33 38.81
CA ALA A 125 -14.82 -4.98 39.67
C ALA A 125 -16.07 -5.45 38.91
N ALA A 126 -16.66 -4.60 38.07
CA ALA A 126 -17.85 -4.94 37.28
C ALA A 126 -17.55 -6.02 36.23
N VAL A 127 -16.32 -6.04 35.69
CA VAL A 127 -15.88 -7.10 34.77
C VAL A 127 -15.71 -8.41 35.49
N LEU A 128 -15.03 -8.43 36.64
CA LEU A 128 -14.94 -9.61 37.49
C LEU A 128 -16.34 -10.14 37.84
N ASP A 129 -17.24 -9.28 38.33
CA ASP A 129 -18.57 -9.67 38.78
C ASP A 129 -19.43 -10.28 37.66
N GLY A 130 -19.32 -9.76 36.42
CA GLY A 130 -19.94 -10.36 35.24
C GLY A 130 -19.34 -11.71 34.86
N LEU A 131 -18.00 -11.82 34.86
CA LEU A 131 -17.29 -13.08 34.53
C LEU A 131 -17.59 -14.19 35.55
N VAL A 132 -17.52 -13.91 36.85
CA VAL A 132 -17.80 -14.90 37.90
C VAL A 132 -19.30 -15.15 38.08
N GLY A 133 -20.17 -14.31 37.52
CA GLY A 133 -21.63 -14.48 37.52
C GLY A 133 -22.34 -13.93 38.77
N ARG A 134 -21.75 -12.94 39.44
CA ARG A 134 -22.43 -12.10 40.45
C ARG A 134 -23.41 -11.13 39.79
N THR A 135 -23.16 -10.72 38.55
CA THR A 135 -24.11 -10.02 37.67
C THR A 135 -24.39 -10.83 36.39
N ASN A 136 -25.38 -10.42 35.59
CA ASN A 136 -25.52 -10.96 34.24
C ASN A 136 -24.32 -10.54 33.38
N LEU A 137 -23.72 -11.48 32.66
CA LEU A 137 -22.61 -11.27 31.73
C LEU A 137 -22.95 -10.23 30.64
N ASP A 138 -24.23 -10.07 30.28
CA ASP A 138 -24.67 -9.01 29.35
C ASP A 138 -24.40 -7.59 29.88
N SER A 139 -24.23 -7.39 31.21
CA SER A 139 -23.86 -6.08 31.77
C SER A 139 -22.44 -5.64 31.42
N ILE A 140 -21.62 -6.55 30.88
CA ILE A 140 -20.31 -6.26 30.26
C ILE A 140 -20.32 -6.55 28.75
N GLY A 141 -21.51 -6.77 28.18
CA GLY A 141 -21.76 -7.06 26.77
C GLY A 141 -21.53 -8.52 26.35
N GLY A 142 -21.45 -9.47 27.30
CA GLY A 142 -21.04 -10.86 27.02
C GLY A 142 -19.56 -11.12 27.36
N LEU A 143 -19.08 -12.34 27.11
CA LEU A 143 -17.70 -12.75 27.37
C LEU A 143 -16.74 -12.10 26.35
N PRO A 144 -15.79 -11.23 26.76
CA PRO A 144 -14.74 -10.76 25.86
C PRO A 144 -13.66 -11.84 25.65
N ALA A 145 -12.90 -11.74 24.57
CA ALA A 145 -11.79 -12.66 24.28
C ALA A 145 -10.52 -12.34 25.09
N ALA A 146 -10.39 -11.10 25.55
CA ALA A 146 -9.32 -10.69 26.47
C ALA A 146 -9.79 -9.62 27.45
N TRP A 147 -9.09 -9.53 28.58
CA TRP A 147 -9.34 -8.55 29.63
C TRP A 147 -8.01 -7.96 30.12
N ILE A 148 -7.99 -6.65 30.37
CA ILE A 148 -6.87 -5.93 30.98
C ILE A 148 -7.39 -5.14 32.20
N PRO A 149 -7.45 -5.75 33.40
CA PRO A 149 -7.80 -5.05 34.62
C PRO A 149 -6.71 -4.09 35.10
N GLU A 150 -7.03 -3.32 36.14
CA GLU A 150 -6.08 -2.45 36.85
C GLU A 150 -4.87 -3.23 37.38
N SER A 151 -5.07 -4.48 37.82
CA SER A 151 -3.99 -5.28 38.39
C SER A 151 -4.21 -6.80 38.36
N SER A 152 -3.11 -7.54 38.53
CA SER A 152 -3.02 -9.00 38.67
C SER A 152 -3.84 -9.60 39.82
N TYR A 153 -4.20 -8.79 40.83
CA TYR A 153 -5.17 -9.18 41.85
C TYR A 153 -6.51 -9.62 41.25
N TRP A 154 -7.04 -8.86 40.28
CA TRP A 154 -8.33 -9.15 39.64
C TRP A 154 -8.29 -10.44 38.81
N VAL A 155 -7.14 -10.76 38.21
CA VAL A 155 -6.97 -12.02 37.46
C VAL A 155 -6.76 -13.21 38.40
N THR A 156 -6.12 -12.99 39.56
CA THR A 156 -6.02 -14.01 40.62
C THR A 156 -7.40 -14.39 41.13
N GLU A 157 -8.24 -13.41 41.49
CA GLU A 157 -9.61 -13.62 41.96
C GLU A 157 -10.49 -14.31 40.90
N LEU A 158 -10.36 -13.93 39.60
CA LEU A 158 -11.02 -14.64 38.50
C LEU A 158 -10.56 -16.10 38.42
N ASN A 159 -9.26 -16.37 38.46
CA ASN A 159 -8.69 -17.72 38.37
C ASN A 159 -9.03 -18.59 39.59
N THR A 160 -9.22 -18.00 40.77
CA THR A 160 -9.71 -18.70 41.96
C THR A 160 -11.21 -19.02 41.88
N ALA A 161 -12.02 -18.14 41.30
CA ALA A 161 -13.47 -18.33 41.20
C ALA A 161 -13.90 -19.20 39.99
N LYS A 162 -13.23 -19.04 38.84
CA LYS A 162 -13.51 -19.71 37.56
C LYS A 162 -12.23 -19.92 36.72
N PRO A 163 -11.36 -20.88 37.09
CA PRO A 163 -10.14 -21.17 36.33
C PRO A 163 -10.43 -21.59 34.87
N GLU A 164 -11.61 -22.13 34.58
CA GLU A 164 -12.02 -22.53 33.23
C GLU A 164 -12.23 -21.36 32.26
N LEU A 165 -12.33 -20.12 32.76
CA LEU A 165 -12.38 -18.91 31.94
C LEU A 165 -10.99 -18.37 31.57
N VAL A 166 -9.90 -18.92 32.12
CA VAL A 166 -8.53 -18.44 31.85
C VAL A 166 -7.92 -19.18 30.66
N GLY A 167 -8.10 -18.64 29.45
CA GLY A 167 -7.62 -19.23 28.20
C GLY A 167 -6.12 -19.08 27.94
N SER A 168 -5.46 -18.12 28.57
CA SER A 168 -3.99 -17.97 28.52
C SER A 168 -3.43 -17.25 29.75
N PRO A 169 -2.16 -17.49 30.14
CA PRO A 169 -1.56 -16.82 31.28
C PRO A 169 -1.55 -15.30 31.15
N ALA A 170 -1.85 -14.62 32.25
CA ALA A 170 -1.80 -13.18 32.39
C ALA A 170 -0.36 -12.65 32.27
N GLN A 171 -0.13 -11.59 31.49
CA GLN A 171 1.18 -10.92 31.39
C GLN A 171 0.97 -9.41 31.24
N SER A 172 1.75 -8.60 31.97
CA SER A 172 1.72 -7.14 31.92
C SER A 172 2.00 -6.59 30.52
N VAL A 173 1.18 -5.62 30.08
CA VAL A 173 1.44 -4.80 28.89
C VAL A 173 1.95 -3.40 29.22
N ALA A 174 1.79 -2.97 30.48
CA ALA A 174 2.24 -1.69 31.00
C ALA A 174 2.27 -1.76 32.54
N THR A 175 2.96 -0.85 33.23
CA THR A 175 2.98 -0.79 34.71
C THR A 175 2.90 0.65 35.24
N ALA A 176 2.33 0.86 36.41
CA ALA A 176 2.30 2.15 37.09
C ALA A 176 2.65 1.98 38.58
N ARG A 177 2.60 3.06 39.37
CA ARG A 177 2.97 3.04 40.80
C ARG A 177 2.10 2.09 41.66
N SER A 178 0.90 1.75 41.20
CA SER A 178 -0.10 0.96 41.94
C SER A 178 -0.90 0.01 41.04
N ALA A 179 -0.42 -0.29 39.84
CA ALA A 179 -1.09 -1.08 38.81
C ALA A 179 -0.07 -1.80 37.92
N ASP A 180 -0.37 -3.00 37.45
CA ASP A 180 0.51 -3.85 36.63
C ASP A 180 -0.17 -4.38 35.34
N TYR A 181 -1.36 -3.85 35.02
CA TYR A 181 -2.12 -3.99 33.76
C TYR A 181 -1.85 -5.28 32.96
N PRO A 182 -2.22 -6.46 33.50
CA PRO A 182 -1.97 -7.73 32.84
C PRO A 182 -3.06 -8.04 31.81
N LEU A 183 -2.68 -8.30 30.56
CA LEU A 183 -3.61 -8.83 29.58
C LEU A 183 -3.72 -10.34 29.77
N VAL A 184 -4.92 -10.79 30.16
CA VAL A 184 -5.35 -12.20 30.21
C VAL A 184 -6.27 -12.48 29.03
N GLY A 185 -5.95 -13.51 28.23
CA GLY A 185 -6.87 -14.03 27.22
C GLY A 185 -7.87 -14.98 27.88
N LEU A 186 -9.16 -14.81 27.62
CA LEU A 186 -10.22 -15.60 28.22
C LEU A 186 -10.63 -16.79 27.32
N ALA A 187 -11.23 -17.80 27.93
CA ALA A 187 -11.80 -18.97 27.25
C ALA A 187 -13.29 -19.11 27.57
N GLY A 188 -14.04 -19.70 26.64
CA GLY A 188 -15.46 -20.00 26.81
C GLY A 188 -16.12 -20.41 25.50
N LYS A 189 -17.40 -20.81 25.56
CA LYS A 189 -18.15 -21.35 24.41
C LYS A 189 -18.32 -20.36 23.23
N THR A 190 -18.09 -19.07 23.47
CA THR A 190 -18.20 -17.99 22.48
C THR A 190 -16.84 -17.49 21.98
N ILE A 191 -15.72 -18.05 22.48
CA ILE A 191 -14.37 -17.64 22.10
C ILE A 191 -13.72 -18.75 21.28
N ASP A 192 -13.29 -18.43 20.06
CA ASP A 192 -12.70 -19.38 19.12
C ASP A 192 -11.14 -19.40 19.16
N GLU A 193 -10.54 -20.29 18.36
CA GLU A 193 -9.08 -20.44 18.28
C GLU A 193 -8.37 -19.22 17.65
N VAL A 194 -9.06 -18.46 16.78
CA VAL A 194 -8.53 -17.25 16.14
C VAL A 194 -8.47 -16.13 17.18
N GLN A 195 -9.56 -15.90 17.92
CA GLN A 195 -9.63 -14.94 19.02
C GLN A 195 -8.65 -15.29 20.15
N MET A 196 -8.54 -16.55 20.57
CA MET A 196 -7.54 -16.95 21.58
C MET A 196 -6.11 -16.66 21.13
N ARG A 197 -5.75 -16.92 19.87
CA ARG A 197 -4.43 -16.56 19.33
C ARG A 197 -4.24 -15.05 19.21
N ALA A 198 -5.24 -14.35 18.69
CA ALA A 198 -5.21 -12.91 18.51
C ALA A 198 -5.08 -12.15 19.84
N SER A 199 -5.62 -12.67 20.96
CA SER A 199 -5.38 -12.10 22.28
C SER A 199 -3.88 -12.05 22.64
N GLN A 200 -3.12 -13.09 22.27
CA GLN A 200 -1.69 -13.21 22.55
C GLN A 200 -0.87 -12.38 21.57
N THR A 201 -1.24 -12.34 20.29
CA THR A 201 -0.59 -11.48 19.29
C THR A 201 -0.86 -10.00 19.54
N PHE A 202 -2.07 -9.61 19.97
CA PHE A 202 -2.40 -8.26 20.39
C PHE A 202 -1.63 -7.86 21.66
N ARG A 203 -1.40 -8.79 22.60
CA ARG A 203 -0.51 -8.56 23.75
C ARG A 203 0.93 -8.24 23.33
N GLN A 204 1.49 -9.01 22.40
CA GLN A 204 2.81 -8.76 21.83
C GLN A 204 2.86 -7.44 21.04
N PHE A 205 1.77 -7.08 20.35
CA PHE A 205 1.63 -5.81 19.67
C PHE A 205 1.63 -4.63 20.65
N LEU A 206 0.87 -4.72 21.76
CA LEU A 206 0.88 -3.70 22.82
C LEU A 206 2.28 -3.49 23.41
N GLN A 207 3.15 -4.50 23.42
CA GLN A 207 4.55 -4.41 23.87
C GLN A 207 5.51 -3.78 22.82
N GLN A 208 5.03 -3.42 21.62
CA GLN A 208 5.89 -2.77 20.61
C GLN A 208 6.17 -1.29 20.96
N PRO A 209 7.36 -0.74 20.60
CA PRO A 209 7.77 0.62 20.96
C PRO A 209 6.76 1.73 20.63
N ALA A 210 6.03 1.60 19.51
CA ALA A 210 5.03 2.58 19.10
C ALA A 210 3.80 2.63 20.02
N GLN A 211 3.41 1.52 20.66
CA GLN A 211 2.31 1.51 21.63
C GLN A 211 2.82 1.85 23.04
N GLN A 212 4.00 1.37 23.39
CA GLN A 212 4.69 1.69 24.64
C GLN A 212 4.98 3.19 24.79
N ALA A 213 5.19 3.92 23.69
CA ALA A 213 5.26 5.37 23.68
C ALA A 213 3.96 6.07 24.16
N ASP A 214 2.78 5.55 23.81
CA ASP A 214 1.50 6.11 24.26
C ASP A 214 1.22 5.81 25.73
N PHE A 215 1.60 4.61 26.21
CA PHE A 215 1.58 4.31 27.65
C PHE A 215 2.49 5.28 28.42
N ALA A 216 3.72 5.51 27.94
CA ALA A 216 4.65 6.47 28.53
C ALA A 216 4.11 7.91 28.51
N ALA A 217 3.45 8.33 27.42
CA ALA A 217 2.78 9.63 27.32
C ALA A 217 1.59 9.78 28.29
N ALA A 218 0.92 8.67 28.64
CA ALA A 218 -0.09 8.62 29.69
C ALA A 218 0.48 8.56 31.13
N GLY A 219 1.81 8.62 31.31
CA GLY A 219 2.47 8.52 32.60
C GLY A 219 2.58 7.08 33.14
N ILE A 220 2.27 6.08 32.31
CA ILE A 220 2.37 4.67 32.62
C ILE A 220 3.74 4.17 32.14
N LYS A 221 4.48 3.44 32.98
CA LYS A 221 5.77 2.86 32.59
C LYS A 221 5.56 1.76 31.55
N ALA A 222 6.37 1.82 30.51
CA ALA A 222 6.54 0.75 29.56
C ALA A 222 7.10 -0.53 30.22
N THR A 223 6.83 -1.68 29.59
CA THR A 223 7.40 -3.01 29.93
C THR A 223 8.40 -3.45 28.88
#